data_AF-A0A959KH98-F1
#
_entry.id   AF-A0A959KH98-F1
#
_cell.length_a   1.000
_cell.length_b   1.000
_cell.length_c   1.000
_cell.angle_alpha   90.00
_cell.angle_beta   90.00
_cell.angle_gamma   90.00
#
_symmetry.space_group_name_H-M   'P 1'
#
loop_
_entity.id
_entity.type
_entity.pdbx_description
1 polymer ?
#
loop_
_entity_poly.entity_id
_entity_poly.type
_entity_poly.pdbx_seq_one_letter_code
_entity_poly.pdbx_strand_id
1 'polypeptide(L)'
;MNPILFFILLTLGLFSSCGRPAERATAQDDRPAAGPVLCGPVNLVWVTEPGNDGSYVPLFEGLDVYEYPIQTGSEMAQKYFNQGLILAYGFNHAEAARSFRECARRDPECAMCYWGLAYVLGPNYNAGMDEEVLPMAREALAQANLLIDRAGQKEQGLIKALSKRYPPNKETEPTPYYAAYSEALGELSRQFPDDLDIAAMWAESIMDLHPWDLWERKTGLPKSWTPQITSILEGVLSRDSTHPAAAHFYIHAIEASLEPERGLPAADMLAERVPGAGHLVHMPSHIYIRTGHYHKGVLANERAVLVDSTYFTACHAAGVYPLGLYPHNWHFLAATAALEGQGIRAVEAAREVAYATDKERMLEPGWGTLQHYYSMPWHVMVKFAQWEEILNEPRPADSLKYPLAVWQYARGMALAGLNRLEEAEATLAVVDELLEDPAIEAITVWDLNNGRDLMQIGSYMLAGNIARQRGDLSEAVVLLEKAVAIEDRLAYNEPPDWFFPVRHLLGAVLLEQSDWSSAEKTYLEDLAEFPENGWALAGLAVALEKQGRKEEAKEVRARFKAAWQWADVPLSTSVL
;
A
#
# COMPACT_ATOMS: atom_id res chain seq x y z
N MET A 1 -47.97 51.61 3.43
CA MET A 1 -49.42 51.62 3.14
C MET A 1 -49.66 50.76 1.90
N ASN A 2 -50.79 50.06 1.84
CA ASN A 2 -51.30 49.39 0.64
C ASN A 2 -51.99 50.45 -0.28
N PRO A 3 -52.30 50.21 -1.58
CA PRO A 3 -53.08 49.05 -2.02
C PRO A 3 -52.59 48.36 -3.34
N ILE A 4 -53.09 47.21 -3.85
CA ILE A 4 -54.45 46.59 -3.88
C ILE A 4 -55.40 47.37 -4.84
N LEU A 5 -56.23 46.82 -5.74
CA LEU A 5 -56.64 45.44 -6.08
C LEU A 5 -57.30 45.37 -7.50
N PHE A 6 -57.31 44.20 -8.17
CA PHE A 6 -58.42 43.62 -9.01
C PHE A 6 -58.96 44.38 -10.28
N PHE A 7 -59.67 43.76 -11.27
CA PHE A 7 -60.01 42.34 -11.54
C PHE A 7 -60.43 42.01 -13.00
N ILE A 8 -60.34 40.71 -13.35
CA ILE A 8 -61.25 39.86 -14.18
C ILE A 8 -61.68 40.27 -15.62
N LEU A 9 -61.47 39.35 -16.58
CA LEU A 9 -62.54 38.53 -17.19
C LEU A 9 -62.01 37.26 -17.90
N LEU A 10 -62.55 36.09 -17.49
CA LEU A 10 -62.97 34.86 -18.23
C LEU A 10 -62.34 34.50 -19.60
N THR A 11 -62.17 33.23 -20.05
CA THR A 11 -62.20 31.82 -19.54
C THR A 11 -61.65 30.93 -20.70
N LEU A 12 -61.56 29.58 -20.75
CA LEU A 12 -61.99 28.41 -19.95
C LEU A 12 -61.10 27.19 -20.36
N GLY A 13 -60.93 26.18 -19.50
CA GLY A 13 -60.45 24.84 -19.93
C GLY A 13 -59.68 24.04 -18.87
N LEU A 14 -60.15 22.83 -18.54
CA LEU A 14 -59.45 21.84 -17.71
C LEU A 14 -59.07 20.64 -18.59
N PHE A 15 -57.87 20.06 -18.41
CA PHE A 15 -57.70 18.66 -17.96
C PHE A 15 -56.22 18.21 -17.89
N SER A 16 -55.92 17.49 -16.81
CA SER A 16 -54.71 16.74 -16.40
C SER A 16 -53.72 16.21 -17.45
N SER A 17 -52.40 16.28 -17.17
CA SER A 17 -51.62 15.14 -16.58
C SER A 17 -50.08 15.20 -16.81
N CYS A 18 -49.31 14.85 -15.77
CA CYS A 18 -47.94 14.30 -15.71
C CYS A 18 -46.88 14.56 -16.82
N GLY A 19 -46.04 15.59 -16.61
CA GLY A 19 -44.64 15.43 -16.15
C GLY A 19 -43.58 14.65 -16.97
N ARG A 20 -42.49 15.35 -17.34
CA ARG A 20 -41.11 14.83 -17.45
C ARG A 20 -40.12 15.89 -16.93
N PRO A 21 -39.00 15.52 -16.26
CA PRO A 21 -37.93 16.46 -15.89
C PRO A 21 -37.03 16.79 -17.09
N ALA A 22 -36.25 17.88 -16.98
CA ALA A 22 -35.33 18.33 -18.02
C ALA A 22 -33.95 17.66 -17.91
N GLU A 23 -33.34 17.37 -19.06
CA GLU A 23 -31.96 16.85 -19.14
C GLU A 23 -30.94 17.95 -18.84
N ARG A 24 -29.88 17.60 -18.09
CA ARG A 24 -28.66 18.42 -18.03
C ARG A 24 -27.79 18.08 -19.23
N ALA A 25 -27.33 19.09 -19.97
CA ALA A 25 -26.33 18.89 -21.00
C ALA A 25 -25.00 18.44 -20.36
N THR A 26 -24.45 17.33 -20.82
CA THR A 26 -23.09 16.89 -20.51
C THR A 26 -22.09 17.62 -21.40
N ALA A 27 -20.92 17.97 -20.84
CA ALA A 27 -19.79 18.40 -21.64
C ALA A 27 -19.21 17.18 -22.40
N GLN A 28 -18.76 17.41 -23.62
CA GLN A 28 -18.17 16.37 -24.46
C GLN A 28 -16.65 16.34 -24.27
N ASP A 29 -16.10 15.14 -24.08
CA ASP A 29 -14.68 14.89 -23.81
C ASP A 29 -13.97 14.52 -25.11
N ASP A 30 -13.23 15.47 -25.70
CA ASP A 30 -12.54 15.31 -26.99
C ASP A 30 -11.18 14.58 -26.89
N ARG A 31 -10.99 13.72 -25.87
CA ARG A 31 -9.84 12.80 -25.82
C ARG A 31 -9.93 11.76 -26.94
N PRO A 32 -8.84 11.46 -27.66
CA PRO A 32 -8.86 10.46 -28.74
C PRO A 32 -9.16 9.07 -28.16
N ALA A 33 -10.19 8.42 -28.69
CA ALA A 33 -10.59 7.10 -28.25
C ALA A 33 -9.52 6.04 -28.57
N ALA A 34 -8.83 5.55 -27.55
CA ALA A 34 -8.03 4.33 -27.65
C ALA A 34 -8.94 3.16 -28.06
N GLY A 35 -8.45 2.30 -28.96
CA GLY A 35 -9.16 1.09 -29.35
C GLY A 35 -9.29 0.11 -28.16
N PRO A 36 -10.34 -0.72 -28.10
CA PRO A 36 -10.56 -1.63 -26.98
C PRO A 36 -9.48 -2.73 -26.95
N VAL A 37 -8.52 -2.60 -26.04
CA VAL A 37 -7.60 -3.68 -25.67
C VAL A 37 -8.34 -4.63 -24.74
N LEU A 38 -8.48 -5.89 -25.15
CA LEU A 38 -9.25 -6.92 -24.45
C LEU A 38 -8.36 -8.12 -24.15
N CYS A 39 -8.14 -8.42 -22.86
CA CYS A 39 -7.82 -9.78 -22.39
C CYS A 39 -9.07 -10.46 -21.80
N GLY A 40 -8.91 -11.73 -21.39
CA GLY A 40 -9.96 -12.60 -20.85
C GLY A 40 -9.66 -13.16 -19.45
N PRO A 41 -10.50 -14.08 -18.94
CA PRO A 41 -10.70 -14.30 -17.50
C PRO A 41 -9.62 -15.07 -16.71
N VAL A 42 -9.79 -15.02 -15.38
CA VAL A 42 -8.79 -15.10 -14.29
C VAL A 42 -8.27 -16.53 -13.94
N ASN A 43 -8.11 -17.42 -14.91
CA ASN A 43 -7.46 -18.73 -14.69
C ASN A 43 -6.04 -18.74 -15.24
N LEU A 44 -5.13 -19.51 -14.64
CA LEU A 44 -3.72 -19.65 -15.08
C LEU A 44 -3.55 -20.35 -16.46
N VAL A 45 -4.64 -20.52 -17.22
CA VAL A 45 -4.72 -21.25 -18.49
C VAL A 45 -5.16 -20.30 -19.63
N TRP A 46 -4.19 -19.56 -20.16
CA TRP A 46 -3.99 -19.16 -21.58
C TRP A 46 -5.15 -18.62 -22.45
N VAL A 47 -4.79 -18.25 -23.70
CA VAL A 47 -5.65 -17.90 -24.86
C VAL A 47 -6.50 -16.60 -24.71
N THR A 48 -6.94 -15.93 -25.79
CA THR A 48 -7.35 -16.41 -27.13
C THR A 48 -6.66 -15.82 -28.36
N GLU A 49 -6.57 -14.50 -28.51
CA GLU A 49 -6.19 -13.86 -29.79
C GLU A 49 -4.79 -13.22 -29.75
N PRO A 50 -3.98 -13.33 -30.82
CA PRO A 50 -2.73 -12.59 -30.94
C PRO A 50 -2.96 -11.16 -31.47
N GLY A 51 -2.14 -10.21 -30.99
CA GLY A 51 -2.09 -8.83 -31.49
C GLY A 51 -1.56 -8.71 -32.93
N ASN A 52 -1.56 -7.49 -33.47
CA ASN A 52 -1.23 -7.20 -34.87
C ASN A 52 0.20 -7.63 -35.31
N ASP A 53 1.12 -7.82 -34.37
CA ASP A 53 2.50 -8.30 -34.57
C ASP A 53 2.65 -9.83 -34.34
N GLY A 54 1.54 -10.51 -34.01
CA GLY A 54 1.47 -11.92 -33.67
C GLY A 54 1.66 -12.25 -32.18
N SER A 55 1.67 -11.28 -31.26
CA SER A 55 1.92 -11.47 -29.82
C SER A 55 0.71 -11.89 -28.99
N TYR A 56 0.89 -12.70 -27.95
CA TYR A 56 -0.17 -12.97 -26.94
C TYR A 56 -0.05 -12.09 -25.68
N VAL A 57 0.85 -11.10 -25.73
CA VAL A 57 1.21 -10.19 -24.64
C VAL A 57 1.55 -8.85 -25.30
N PRO A 58 0.87 -7.74 -24.98
CA PRO A 58 1.26 -6.43 -25.51
C PRO A 58 2.64 -6.02 -25.00
N LEU A 59 3.33 -5.18 -25.76
CA LEU A 59 4.40 -4.35 -25.19
C LEU A 59 3.73 -3.12 -24.56
N PHE A 60 3.94 -2.90 -23.27
CA PHE A 60 3.35 -1.77 -22.54
C PHE A 60 4.26 -0.54 -22.63
N GLU A 61 3.66 0.63 -22.87
CA GLU A 61 4.35 1.92 -22.90
C GLU A 61 4.94 2.26 -21.52
N GLY A 62 6.19 2.72 -21.46
CA GLY A 62 6.85 3.10 -20.20
C GLY A 62 7.48 1.93 -19.43
N LEU A 63 7.51 0.73 -20.01
CA LEU A 63 8.35 -0.40 -19.56
C LEU A 63 9.62 -0.56 -20.42
N ASP A 64 9.73 0.16 -21.53
CA ASP A 64 10.85 0.21 -22.47
C ASP A 64 12.02 1.11 -21.99
N VAL A 65 12.01 1.50 -20.71
CA VAL A 65 12.97 2.42 -20.08
C VAL A 65 14.30 1.77 -19.67
N TYR A 66 14.45 0.46 -19.86
CA TYR A 66 15.61 -0.32 -19.43
C TYR A 66 15.98 -1.40 -20.44
N GLU A 67 17.27 -1.73 -20.54
CA GLU A 67 17.79 -2.76 -21.45
C GLU A 67 18.80 -3.65 -20.73
N TYR A 68 18.53 -4.96 -20.67
CA TYR A 68 19.50 -5.96 -20.23
C TYR A 68 19.84 -6.89 -21.40
N PRO A 69 20.95 -6.64 -22.13
CA PRO A 69 21.29 -7.39 -23.32
C PRO A 69 21.47 -8.88 -23.06
N ILE A 70 20.73 -9.71 -23.80
CA ILE A 70 20.76 -11.18 -23.75
C ILE A 70 21.19 -11.79 -25.09
N GLN A 71 21.70 -13.02 -25.06
CA GLN A 71 22.15 -13.76 -26.23
C GLN A 71 20.97 -14.32 -27.03
N THR A 72 20.30 -13.45 -27.80
CA THR A 72 19.21 -13.79 -28.74
C THR A 72 19.50 -13.28 -30.15
N GLY A 73 18.92 -13.95 -31.16
CA GLY A 73 18.87 -13.44 -32.54
C GLY A 73 17.63 -12.58 -32.84
N SER A 74 16.74 -12.37 -31.86
CA SER A 74 15.38 -11.85 -32.06
C SER A 74 15.16 -10.56 -31.29
N GLU A 75 15.05 -9.44 -32.02
CA GLU A 75 14.78 -8.11 -31.45
C GLU A 75 13.49 -8.09 -30.60
N MET A 76 12.48 -8.87 -30.98
CA MET A 76 11.26 -9.03 -30.19
C MET A 76 11.48 -9.83 -28.91
N ALA A 77 12.34 -10.86 -28.92
CA ALA A 77 12.69 -11.58 -27.69
C ALA A 77 13.41 -10.67 -26.69
N GLN A 78 14.36 -9.84 -27.15
CA GLN A 78 15.02 -8.83 -26.30
C GLN A 78 14.01 -7.84 -25.69
N LYS A 79 13.04 -7.35 -26.47
CA LYS A 79 11.97 -6.45 -25.96
C LYS A 79 11.09 -7.11 -24.89
N TYR A 80 10.65 -8.35 -25.12
CA TYR A 80 9.88 -9.10 -24.13
C TYR A 80 10.70 -9.52 -22.91
N PHE A 81 12.02 -9.71 -23.06
CA PHE A 81 12.92 -9.92 -21.93
C PHE A 81 13.04 -8.66 -21.07
N ASN A 82 13.29 -7.49 -21.68
CA ASN A 82 13.37 -6.21 -20.96
C ASN A 82 12.07 -5.89 -20.21
N GLN A 83 10.92 -6.04 -20.88
CA GLN A 83 9.60 -5.90 -20.25
C GLN A 83 9.40 -6.89 -19.10
N GLY A 84 9.71 -8.17 -19.31
CA GLY A 84 9.63 -9.19 -18.28
C GLY A 84 10.51 -8.89 -17.07
N LEU A 85 11.71 -8.35 -17.29
CA LEU A 85 12.66 -8.00 -16.23
C LEU A 85 12.20 -6.78 -15.43
N ILE A 86 11.66 -5.73 -16.06
CA ILE A 86 11.09 -4.58 -15.33
C ILE A 86 9.82 -4.96 -14.57
N LEU A 87 8.98 -5.85 -15.11
CA LEU A 87 7.83 -6.40 -14.40
C LEU A 87 8.26 -7.30 -13.21
N ALA A 88 9.36 -8.04 -13.35
CA ALA A 88 9.95 -8.80 -12.24
C ALA A 88 10.46 -7.86 -11.14
N TYR A 89 11.22 -6.82 -11.51
CA TYR A 89 11.67 -5.79 -10.57
C TYR A 89 10.52 -5.00 -9.94
N GLY A 90 9.37 -4.87 -10.60
CA GLY A 90 8.13 -4.34 -10.02
C GLY A 90 7.24 -5.38 -9.35
N PHE A 91 7.76 -6.57 -9.04
CA PHE A 91 7.06 -7.71 -8.41
C PHE A 91 5.74 -8.17 -9.10
N ASN A 92 5.47 -7.71 -10.34
CA ASN A 92 4.39 -8.22 -11.18
C ASN A 92 4.81 -9.52 -11.87
N HIS A 93 5.10 -10.54 -11.06
CA HIS A 93 5.60 -11.84 -11.51
C HIS A 93 4.66 -12.54 -12.50
N ALA A 94 3.34 -12.30 -12.41
CA ALA A 94 2.36 -12.88 -13.32
C ALA A 94 2.51 -12.33 -14.76
N GLU A 95 2.63 -11.01 -14.93
CA GLU A 95 2.82 -10.40 -16.26
C GLU A 95 4.25 -10.55 -16.76
N ALA A 96 5.23 -10.59 -15.85
CA ALA A 96 6.60 -10.97 -16.17
C ALA A 96 6.65 -12.39 -16.76
N ALA A 97 5.96 -13.35 -16.14
CA ALA A 97 5.89 -14.73 -16.64
C ALA A 97 5.22 -14.81 -18.03
N ARG A 98 4.18 -14.01 -18.27
CA ARG A 98 3.58 -13.86 -19.63
C ARG A 98 4.61 -13.32 -20.62
N SER A 99 5.31 -12.24 -20.26
CA SER A 99 6.34 -11.62 -21.11
C SER A 99 7.50 -12.58 -21.42
N PHE A 100 8.01 -13.33 -20.44
CA PHE A 100 9.08 -14.32 -20.66
C PHE A 100 8.62 -15.55 -21.47
N ARG A 101 7.33 -15.95 -21.39
CA ARG A 101 6.76 -16.97 -22.30
C ARG A 101 6.70 -16.47 -23.75
N GLU A 102 6.32 -15.21 -23.96
CA GLU A 102 6.31 -14.58 -25.28
C GLU A 102 7.74 -14.38 -25.82
N CYS A 103 8.72 -14.01 -24.98
CA CYS A 103 10.16 -14.04 -25.27
C CYS A 103 10.59 -15.40 -25.84
N ALA A 104 10.31 -16.49 -25.11
CA ALA A 104 10.66 -17.85 -25.52
C ALA A 104 9.93 -18.31 -26.80
N ARG A 105 8.75 -17.73 -27.09
CA ARG A 105 8.03 -17.96 -28.35
C ARG A 105 8.64 -17.19 -29.54
N ARG A 106 9.31 -16.06 -29.28
CA ARG A 106 10.03 -15.25 -30.29
C ARG A 106 11.46 -15.70 -30.54
N ASP A 107 12.07 -16.41 -29.60
CA ASP A 107 13.34 -17.13 -29.77
C ASP A 107 13.38 -18.40 -28.90
N PRO A 108 12.95 -19.56 -29.44
CA PRO A 108 12.99 -20.84 -28.73
C PRO A 108 14.41 -21.38 -28.45
N GLU A 109 15.46 -20.75 -28.98
CA GLU A 109 16.86 -21.12 -28.70
C GLU A 109 17.50 -20.20 -27.63
N CYS A 110 16.79 -19.17 -27.17
CA CYS A 110 17.25 -18.25 -26.13
C CYS A 110 17.09 -18.84 -24.71
N ALA A 111 18.20 -19.28 -24.12
CA ALA A 111 18.22 -19.79 -22.75
C ALA A 111 17.70 -18.77 -21.70
N MET A 112 17.94 -17.47 -21.92
CA MET A 112 17.55 -16.42 -20.97
C MET A 112 16.04 -16.16 -20.90
N CYS A 113 15.27 -16.36 -22.00
CA CYS A 113 13.81 -16.30 -21.92
C CYS A 113 13.25 -17.36 -20.94
N TYR A 114 13.81 -18.57 -20.97
CA TYR A 114 13.42 -19.65 -20.06
C TYR A 114 13.95 -19.44 -18.62
N TRP A 115 15.14 -18.85 -18.46
CA TRP A 115 15.65 -18.40 -17.16
C TRP A 115 14.72 -17.36 -16.52
N GLY A 116 14.27 -16.35 -17.29
CA GLY A 116 13.39 -15.29 -16.79
C GLY A 116 12.04 -15.84 -16.34
N LEU A 117 11.46 -16.76 -17.13
CA LEU A 117 10.24 -17.47 -16.73
C LEU A 117 10.43 -18.26 -15.42
N ALA A 118 11.58 -18.91 -15.22
CA ALA A 118 11.86 -19.57 -13.95
C ALA A 118 12.03 -18.55 -12.80
N TYR A 119 12.78 -17.46 -13.00
CA TYR A 119 13.09 -16.43 -12.00
C TYR A 119 11.82 -15.81 -11.37
N VAL A 120 10.75 -15.59 -12.14
CA VAL A 120 9.49 -15.04 -11.59
C VAL A 120 8.51 -16.10 -11.07
N LEU A 121 8.80 -17.39 -11.24
CA LEU A 121 8.04 -18.51 -10.66
C LEU A 121 8.69 -19.01 -9.35
N GLY A 122 9.18 -18.08 -8.53
CA GLY A 122 9.64 -18.31 -7.16
C GLY A 122 9.37 -17.08 -6.30
N PRO A 123 9.96 -16.98 -5.09
CA PRO A 123 9.68 -15.87 -4.18
C PRO A 123 10.20 -14.53 -4.70
N ASN A 124 9.70 -13.47 -4.08
CA ASN A 124 10.33 -12.17 -3.90
C ASN A 124 10.08 -11.68 -2.45
N TYR A 125 10.59 -10.50 -2.10
CA TYR A 125 10.48 -9.93 -0.75
C TYR A 125 9.03 -9.81 -0.22
N ASN A 126 8.07 -9.56 -1.11
CA ASN A 126 6.67 -9.28 -0.76
C ASN A 126 5.78 -10.53 -0.87
N ALA A 127 6.27 -11.63 -1.46
CA ALA A 127 5.50 -12.86 -1.66
C ALA A 127 6.36 -14.13 -1.69
N GLY A 128 6.01 -15.10 -0.85
CA GLY A 128 6.54 -16.46 -0.94
C GLY A 128 6.13 -17.18 -2.23
N MET A 129 6.87 -18.23 -2.60
CA MET A 129 6.54 -19.07 -3.75
C MET A 129 5.30 -19.93 -3.49
N ASP A 130 4.33 -19.86 -4.40
CA ASP A 130 3.21 -20.80 -4.49
C ASP A 130 3.72 -22.23 -4.81
N GLU A 131 3.32 -23.22 -4.01
CA GLU A 131 3.71 -24.62 -4.23
C GLU A 131 3.24 -25.16 -5.60
N GLU A 132 2.15 -24.64 -6.17
CA GLU A 132 1.59 -25.10 -7.45
C GLU A 132 2.45 -24.66 -8.65
N VAL A 133 3.26 -23.60 -8.54
CA VAL A 133 4.15 -23.15 -9.64
C VAL A 133 5.50 -23.86 -9.67
N LEU A 134 5.90 -24.56 -8.60
CA LEU A 134 7.18 -25.26 -8.49
C LEU A 134 7.47 -26.22 -9.66
N PRO A 135 6.53 -27.06 -10.17
CA PRO A 135 6.78 -27.92 -11.33
C PRO A 135 7.11 -27.12 -12.59
N MET A 136 6.43 -25.99 -12.79
CA MET A 136 6.59 -25.11 -13.96
C MET A 136 7.91 -24.34 -13.92
N ALA A 137 8.31 -23.85 -12.74
CA ALA A 137 9.61 -23.23 -12.53
C ALA A 137 10.75 -24.20 -12.85
N ARG A 138 10.64 -25.46 -12.38
CA ARG A 138 11.61 -26.53 -12.66
C ARG A 138 11.63 -26.93 -14.13
N GLU A 139 10.50 -26.93 -14.83
CA GLU A 139 10.44 -27.19 -16.28
C GLU A 139 11.12 -26.07 -17.09
N ALA A 140 10.80 -24.80 -16.81
CA ALA A 140 11.43 -23.66 -17.48
C ALA A 140 12.95 -23.65 -17.25
N LEU A 141 13.38 -23.89 -16.02
CA LEU A 141 14.79 -24.01 -15.66
C LEU A 141 15.49 -25.21 -16.34
N ALA A 142 14.79 -26.31 -16.61
CA ALA A 142 15.32 -27.42 -17.39
C ALA A 142 15.54 -27.04 -18.86
N GLN A 143 14.63 -26.27 -19.48
CA GLN A 143 14.84 -25.74 -20.83
C GLN A 143 16.03 -24.76 -20.89
N ALA A 144 16.15 -23.87 -19.90
CA ALA A 144 17.31 -22.96 -19.79
C ALA A 144 18.64 -23.73 -19.69
N ASN A 145 18.67 -24.85 -18.95
CA ASN A 145 19.84 -25.72 -18.87
C ASN A 145 20.10 -26.52 -20.17
N LEU A 146 19.08 -26.94 -20.93
CA LEU A 146 19.25 -27.58 -22.24
C LEU A 146 19.84 -26.63 -23.29
N LEU A 147 19.63 -25.32 -23.14
CA LEU A 147 20.12 -24.29 -24.05
C LEU A 147 21.42 -23.61 -23.56
N ILE A 148 21.99 -24.04 -22.43
CA ILE A 148 23.07 -23.32 -21.74
C ILE A 148 24.35 -23.12 -22.57
N ASP A 149 24.68 -24.03 -23.48
CA ASP A 149 25.86 -23.93 -24.36
C ASP A 149 25.71 -22.85 -25.45
N ARG A 150 24.50 -22.29 -25.63
CA ARG A 150 24.22 -21.14 -26.50
C ARG A 150 24.33 -19.79 -25.79
N ALA A 151 24.31 -19.81 -24.45
CA ALA A 151 24.30 -18.63 -23.61
C ALA A 151 25.73 -18.10 -23.34
N GLY A 152 25.86 -16.78 -23.19
CA GLY A 152 27.09 -16.11 -22.80
C GLY A 152 27.52 -16.43 -21.37
N GLN A 153 28.79 -16.20 -21.03
CA GLN A 153 29.35 -16.67 -19.75
C GLN A 153 28.59 -16.17 -18.50
N LYS A 154 28.10 -14.93 -18.51
CA LYS A 154 27.28 -14.37 -17.41
C LYS A 154 25.92 -15.06 -17.28
N GLU A 155 25.28 -15.34 -18.40
CA GLU A 155 23.97 -15.99 -18.51
C GLU A 155 24.04 -17.45 -18.07
N GLN A 156 25.08 -18.17 -18.48
CA GLN A 156 25.36 -19.52 -17.97
C GLN A 156 25.54 -19.49 -16.44
N GLY A 157 26.13 -18.43 -15.91
CA GLY A 157 26.24 -18.18 -14.47
C GLY A 157 24.87 -18.00 -13.80
N LEU A 158 24.03 -17.11 -14.34
CA LEU A 158 22.65 -16.88 -13.88
C LEU A 158 21.80 -18.16 -13.90
N ILE A 159 21.92 -18.98 -14.96
CA ILE A 159 21.24 -20.27 -15.09
C ILE A 159 21.78 -21.27 -14.04
N LYS A 160 23.10 -21.36 -13.85
CA LYS A 160 23.71 -22.24 -12.82
C LYS A 160 23.37 -21.79 -11.39
N ALA A 161 23.24 -20.49 -11.14
CA ALA A 161 22.79 -19.95 -9.86
C ALA A 161 21.33 -20.30 -9.60
N LEU A 162 20.41 -19.91 -10.49
CA LEU A 162 18.98 -20.19 -10.35
C LEU A 162 18.67 -21.70 -10.28
N SER A 163 19.51 -22.54 -10.89
CA SER A 163 19.43 -24.00 -10.77
C SER A 163 19.58 -24.53 -9.33
N LYS A 164 20.08 -23.72 -8.39
CA LYS A 164 20.11 -24.04 -6.96
C LYS A 164 18.83 -23.64 -6.21
N ARG A 165 17.98 -22.73 -6.72
CA ARG A 165 16.85 -22.11 -5.96
C ARG A 165 15.67 -23.04 -5.68
N TYR A 166 15.48 -24.10 -6.48
CA TYR A 166 14.24 -24.88 -6.46
C TYR A 166 14.35 -26.23 -5.74
N PRO A 167 13.55 -26.48 -4.67
CA PRO A 167 13.48 -27.79 -4.03
C PRO A 167 12.96 -28.87 -4.99
N PRO A 168 13.28 -30.16 -4.77
CA PRO A 168 12.92 -31.26 -5.67
C PRO A 168 11.42 -31.52 -5.76
N ASN A 169 10.68 -31.20 -4.70
CA ASN A 169 9.24 -31.29 -4.54
C ASN A 169 8.79 -30.28 -3.47
N LYS A 170 7.47 -30.09 -3.32
CA LYS A 170 6.88 -29.12 -2.40
C LYS A 170 6.99 -29.55 -0.93
N GLU A 171 7.14 -30.85 -0.67
CA GLU A 171 7.34 -31.40 0.68
C GLU A 171 8.78 -31.20 1.22
N THR A 172 9.67 -30.59 0.43
CA THR A 172 11.05 -30.27 0.86
C THR A 172 11.16 -28.79 1.25
N GLU A 173 11.56 -28.56 2.50
CA GLU A 173 11.92 -27.25 3.07
C GLU A 173 12.76 -26.39 2.08
N PRO A 174 12.25 -25.22 1.64
CA PRO A 174 12.88 -24.43 0.59
C PRO A 174 14.08 -23.59 1.05
N THR A 175 14.18 -23.23 2.34
CA THR A 175 15.19 -22.28 2.85
C THR A 175 16.64 -22.63 2.45
N PRO A 176 17.11 -23.91 2.50
CA PRO A 176 18.45 -24.28 2.05
C PRO A 176 18.70 -24.04 0.54
N TYR A 177 17.66 -24.10 -0.30
CA TYR A 177 17.76 -23.88 -1.74
C TYR A 177 17.83 -22.38 -2.06
N TYR A 178 17.06 -21.56 -1.33
CA TYR A 178 17.16 -20.10 -1.41
C TYR A 178 18.54 -19.61 -0.93
N ALA A 179 19.09 -20.20 0.14
CA ALA A 179 20.43 -19.88 0.62
C ALA A 179 21.52 -20.27 -0.40
N ALA A 180 21.39 -21.46 -1.02
CA ALA A 180 22.31 -21.92 -2.06
C ALA A 180 22.26 -21.04 -3.33
N TYR A 181 21.09 -20.51 -3.68
CA TYR A 181 20.91 -19.51 -4.75
C TYR A 181 21.60 -18.19 -4.42
N SER A 182 21.37 -17.65 -3.21
CA SER A 182 22.00 -16.40 -2.77
C SER A 182 23.53 -16.48 -2.71
N GLU A 183 24.08 -17.60 -2.22
CA GLU A 183 25.52 -17.87 -2.26
C GLU A 183 26.05 -17.83 -3.71
N ALA A 184 25.36 -18.47 -4.66
CA ALA A 184 25.76 -18.51 -6.06
C ALA A 184 25.69 -17.14 -6.75
N LEU A 185 24.68 -16.33 -6.46
CA LEU A 185 24.64 -14.94 -6.95
C LEU A 185 25.77 -14.11 -6.35
N GLY A 186 26.12 -14.32 -5.08
CA GLY A 186 27.30 -13.71 -4.47
C GLY A 186 28.62 -14.15 -5.11
N GLU A 187 28.74 -15.41 -5.52
CA GLU A 187 29.88 -15.90 -6.31
C GLU A 187 29.92 -15.25 -7.69
N LEU A 188 28.76 -15.16 -8.35
CA LEU A 188 28.62 -14.62 -9.70
C LEU A 188 28.87 -13.11 -9.77
N SER A 189 28.37 -12.34 -8.79
CA SER A 189 28.62 -10.90 -8.63
C SER A 189 30.13 -10.62 -8.46
N ARG A 190 30.84 -11.48 -7.73
CA ARG A 190 32.32 -11.43 -7.63
C ARG A 190 33.05 -11.81 -8.92
N GLN A 191 32.42 -12.59 -9.82
CA GLN A 191 32.98 -12.93 -11.14
C GLN A 191 32.69 -11.86 -12.20
N PHE A 192 31.54 -11.21 -12.13
CA PHE A 192 31.08 -10.16 -13.05
C PHE A 192 30.79 -8.86 -12.28
N PRO A 193 31.80 -8.21 -11.69
CA PRO A 193 31.62 -7.06 -10.79
C PRO A 193 31.08 -5.80 -11.48
N ASP A 194 30.94 -5.80 -12.80
CA ASP A 194 30.39 -4.69 -13.60
C ASP A 194 28.93 -4.94 -14.06
N ASP A 195 28.37 -6.12 -13.80
CA ASP A 195 26.96 -6.44 -14.08
C ASP A 195 26.11 -6.12 -12.85
N LEU A 196 25.50 -4.92 -12.86
CA LEU A 196 24.83 -4.37 -11.69
C LEU A 196 23.54 -5.12 -11.33
N ASP A 197 22.85 -5.69 -12.33
CA ASP A 197 21.66 -6.51 -12.16
C ASP A 197 21.97 -7.77 -11.34
N ILE A 198 23.11 -8.43 -11.60
CA ILE A 198 23.57 -9.58 -10.80
C ILE A 198 23.84 -9.18 -9.34
N ALA A 199 24.31 -7.95 -9.08
CA ALA A 199 24.46 -7.43 -7.73
C ALA A 199 23.11 -7.08 -7.07
N ALA A 200 22.15 -6.49 -7.81
CA ALA A 200 20.81 -6.21 -7.32
C ALA A 200 20.03 -7.49 -6.99
N MET A 201 20.05 -8.50 -7.88
CA MET A 201 19.49 -9.84 -7.63
C MET A 201 20.17 -10.53 -6.45
N TRP A 202 21.48 -10.30 -6.23
CA TRP A 202 22.16 -10.83 -5.05
C TRP A 202 21.59 -10.21 -3.76
N ALA A 203 21.41 -8.88 -3.70
CA ALA A 203 20.78 -8.24 -2.55
C ALA A 203 19.34 -8.74 -2.32
N GLU A 204 18.52 -8.80 -3.36
CA GLU A 204 17.17 -9.40 -3.35
C GLU A 204 17.21 -10.83 -2.77
N SER A 205 18.12 -11.69 -3.23
CA SER A 205 18.21 -13.06 -2.74
C SER A 205 18.62 -13.22 -1.27
N ILE A 206 19.16 -12.17 -0.64
CA ILE A 206 19.40 -12.12 0.82
C ILE A 206 18.16 -11.58 1.54
N MET A 207 17.43 -10.64 0.92
CA MET A 207 16.13 -10.16 1.40
C MET A 207 15.06 -11.27 1.38
N ASP A 208 15.04 -12.13 0.35
CA ASP A 208 14.20 -13.34 0.23
C ASP A 208 14.42 -14.36 1.38
N LEU A 209 15.59 -14.35 2.04
CA LEU A 209 15.87 -15.19 3.21
C LEU A 209 15.38 -14.57 4.52
N HIS A 210 15.09 -13.27 4.51
CA HIS A 210 14.73 -12.47 5.67
C HIS A 210 13.59 -11.48 5.33
N PRO A 211 12.46 -11.95 4.74
CA PRO A 211 11.38 -11.07 4.32
C PRO A 211 10.84 -10.31 5.52
N TRP A 212 10.69 -8.99 5.37
CA TRP A 212 10.28 -8.03 6.41
C TRP A 212 11.13 -7.96 7.70
N ASP A 213 12.13 -8.82 7.88
CA ASP A 213 12.97 -8.87 9.09
C ASP A 213 14.35 -8.22 8.91
N LEU A 214 14.40 -6.95 8.48
CA LEU A 214 15.67 -6.24 8.23
C LEU A 214 16.14 -5.34 9.38
N TRP A 215 15.22 -4.86 10.22
CA TRP A 215 15.51 -3.95 11.32
C TRP A 215 14.80 -4.40 12.60
N GLU A 216 15.42 -4.20 13.77
CA GLU A 216 14.78 -4.47 15.06
C GLU A 216 13.95 -3.24 15.47
N ARG A 217 12.61 -3.35 15.38
CA ARG A 217 11.67 -2.23 15.51
C ARG A 217 11.84 -1.38 16.78
N LYS A 218 12.17 -1.96 17.93
CA LYS A 218 12.24 -1.21 19.21
C LYS A 218 13.55 -0.45 19.42
N THR A 219 14.60 -0.87 18.72
CA THR A 219 15.95 -0.30 18.87
C THR A 219 16.45 0.38 17.59
N GLY A 220 15.80 0.14 16.46
CA GLY A 220 16.22 0.62 15.15
C GLY A 220 17.54 0.02 14.67
N LEU A 221 18.01 -1.06 15.30
CA LEU A 221 19.29 -1.68 14.96
C LEU A 221 19.12 -2.62 13.75
N PRO A 222 20.06 -2.62 12.79
CA PRO A 222 20.02 -3.53 11.66
C PRO A 222 20.23 -4.98 12.13
N LYS A 223 19.50 -5.93 11.53
CA LYS A 223 19.79 -7.37 11.69
C LYS A 223 21.12 -7.72 11.03
N SER A 224 21.68 -8.91 11.33
CA SER A 224 23.06 -9.24 10.94
C SER A 224 23.31 -9.37 9.43
N TRP A 225 22.27 -9.49 8.62
CA TRP A 225 22.30 -9.52 7.14
C TRP A 225 22.15 -8.13 6.49
N THR A 226 21.47 -7.20 7.16
CA THR A 226 21.07 -5.89 6.61
C THR A 226 22.25 -4.99 6.19
N PRO A 227 23.40 -4.96 6.90
CA PRO A 227 24.59 -4.22 6.44
C PRO A 227 25.16 -4.75 5.11
N GLN A 228 24.96 -6.04 4.79
CA GLN A 228 25.39 -6.62 3.52
C GLN A 228 24.42 -6.22 2.40
N ILE A 229 23.11 -6.36 2.62
CA ILE A 229 22.05 -5.93 1.67
C ILE A 229 22.24 -4.46 1.29
N THR A 230 22.26 -3.57 2.29
CA THR A 230 22.42 -2.12 2.08
C THR A 230 23.74 -1.77 1.39
N SER A 231 24.87 -2.35 1.80
CA SER A 231 26.17 -2.09 1.16
C SER A 231 26.25 -2.57 -0.30
N ILE A 232 25.49 -3.61 -0.70
CA ILE A 232 25.42 -4.04 -2.11
C ILE A 232 24.61 -3.02 -2.91
N LEU A 233 23.44 -2.64 -2.41
CA LEU A 233 22.49 -1.74 -3.09
C LEU A 233 23.04 -0.31 -3.21
N GLU A 234 23.69 0.21 -2.17
CA GLU A 234 24.42 1.49 -2.23
C GLU A 234 25.63 1.40 -3.19
N GLY A 235 26.27 0.23 -3.27
CA GLY A 235 27.30 -0.07 -4.25
C GLY A 235 26.80 0.02 -5.70
N VAL A 236 25.58 -0.45 -5.98
CA VAL A 236 24.93 -0.31 -7.29
C VAL A 236 24.51 1.15 -7.53
N LEU A 237 23.77 1.77 -6.60
CA LEU A 237 23.23 3.12 -6.75
C LEU A 237 24.31 4.22 -6.83
N SER A 238 25.51 3.98 -6.29
CA SER A 238 26.66 4.87 -6.46
C SER A 238 27.30 4.82 -7.85
N ARG A 239 26.98 3.79 -8.65
CA ARG A 239 27.49 3.58 -10.02
C ARG A 239 26.44 3.88 -11.08
N ASP A 240 25.20 3.47 -10.82
CA ASP A 240 24.01 3.83 -11.58
C ASP A 240 22.87 4.18 -10.60
N SER A 241 22.69 5.47 -10.35
CA SER A 241 21.61 5.98 -9.50
C SER A 241 20.23 5.89 -10.16
N THR A 242 20.13 5.39 -11.40
CA THR A 242 18.89 5.16 -12.14
C THR A 242 18.51 3.68 -12.28
N HIS A 243 19.29 2.76 -11.69
CA HIS A 243 19.03 1.33 -11.74
C HIS A 243 17.71 0.97 -11.02
N PRO A 244 16.68 0.45 -11.72
CA PRO A 244 15.33 0.32 -11.16
C PRO A 244 15.24 -0.71 -10.03
N ALA A 245 15.81 -1.90 -10.22
CA ALA A 245 15.88 -2.95 -9.20
C ALA A 245 16.54 -2.46 -7.91
N ALA A 246 17.75 -1.91 -8.01
CA ALA A 246 18.51 -1.47 -6.85
C ALA A 246 17.82 -0.33 -6.10
N ALA A 247 17.15 0.60 -6.80
CA ALA A 247 16.38 1.66 -6.16
C ALA A 247 15.16 1.12 -5.39
N HIS A 248 14.42 0.17 -5.98
CA HIS A 248 13.29 -0.49 -5.32
C HIS A 248 13.73 -1.28 -4.10
N PHE A 249 14.70 -2.19 -4.27
CA PHE A 249 15.19 -3.03 -3.18
C PHE A 249 15.84 -2.19 -2.07
N TYR A 250 16.42 -1.03 -2.39
CA TYR A 250 16.97 -0.13 -1.38
C TYR A 250 15.89 0.57 -0.56
N ILE A 251 14.73 0.92 -1.14
CA ILE A 251 13.57 1.44 -0.40
C ILE A 251 13.15 0.40 0.66
N HIS A 252 12.82 -0.83 0.24
CA HIS A 252 12.49 -1.93 1.15
C HIS A 252 13.61 -2.23 2.17
N ALA A 253 14.88 -2.11 1.78
CA ALA A 253 16.01 -2.36 2.68
C ALA A 253 16.17 -1.30 3.79
N ILE A 254 15.61 -0.09 3.65
CA ILE A 254 15.81 1.02 4.60
C ILE A 254 14.53 1.65 5.14
N GLU A 255 13.35 1.37 4.59
CA GLU A 255 12.08 1.98 5.03
C GLU A 255 11.87 1.79 6.53
N ALA A 256 11.92 0.55 7.04
CA ALA A 256 11.78 0.20 8.46
C ALA A 256 12.93 0.68 9.39
N SER A 257 13.88 1.49 8.90
CA SER A 257 15.01 1.99 9.69
C SER A 257 14.70 3.28 10.49
N LEU A 258 15.71 3.78 11.20
CA LEU A 258 15.73 5.11 11.82
C LEU A 258 16.28 6.21 10.92
N GLU A 259 16.75 5.88 9.71
CA GLU A 259 17.31 6.82 8.73
C GLU A 259 16.59 6.70 7.36
N PRO A 260 15.24 6.67 7.31
CA PRO A 260 14.49 6.44 6.07
C PRO A 260 14.75 7.50 4.99
N GLU A 261 15.21 8.70 5.38
CA GLU A 261 15.61 9.77 4.47
C GLU A 261 16.75 9.37 3.51
N ARG A 262 17.53 8.33 3.84
CA ARG A 262 18.56 7.75 2.95
C ARG A 262 17.97 7.27 1.62
N GLY A 263 16.73 6.80 1.62
CA GLY A 263 16.03 6.33 0.42
C GLY A 263 15.42 7.43 -0.45
N LEU A 264 15.39 8.70 -0.01
CA LEU A 264 14.78 9.78 -0.79
C LEU A 264 15.31 9.91 -2.23
N PRO A 265 16.62 9.75 -2.53
CA PRO A 265 17.11 9.77 -3.90
C PRO A 265 16.60 8.60 -4.77
N ALA A 266 16.39 7.42 -4.19
CA ALA A 266 15.83 6.26 -4.88
C ALA A 266 14.32 6.42 -5.11
N ALA A 267 13.61 6.96 -4.11
CA ALA A 267 12.20 7.29 -4.17
C ALA A 267 11.90 8.37 -5.22
N ASP A 268 12.65 9.47 -5.24
CA ASP A 268 12.50 10.52 -6.24
C ASP A 268 12.82 10.01 -7.67
N MET A 269 13.78 9.07 -7.81
CA MET A 269 14.11 8.48 -9.12
C MET A 269 12.99 7.58 -9.66
N LEU A 270 12.50 6.62 -8.86
CA LEU A 270 11.42 5.72 -9.31
C LEU A 270 10.12 6.48 -9.65
N ALA A 271 9.81 7.54 -8.89
CA ALA A 271 8.64 8.40 -9.13
C ALA A 271 8.67 9.14 -10.48
N GLU A 272 9.83 9.23 -11.15
CA GLU A 272 10.00 9.82 -12.47
C GLU A 272 10.25 8.82 -13.60
N ARG A 273 10.90 7.67 -13.33
CA ARG A 273 11.63 6.92 -14.38
C ARG A 273 11.04 5.60 -14.85
N VAL A 274 10.12 4.97 -14.12
CA VAL A 274 9.52 3.68 -14.55
C VAL A 274 7.98 3.76 -14.63
N PRO A 275 7.43 4.66 -15.47
CA PRO A 275 6.01 5.00 -15.44
C PRO A 275 5.07 3.85 -15.85
N GLY A 276 5.55 2.81 -16.53
CA GLY A 276 4.73 1.67 -16.94
C GLY A 276 4.46 0.62 -15.85
N ALA A 277 5.14 0.70 -14.69
CA ALA A 277 5.06 -0.32 -13.63
C ALA A 277 4.43 0.25 -12.36
N GLY A 278 3.13 0.01 -12.14
CA GLY A 278 2.35 0.61 -11.05
C GLY A 278 2.99 0.49 -9.67
N HIS A 279 3.44 -0.72 -9.30
CA HIS A 279 4.14 -0.93 -8.02
C HIS A 279 5.44 -0.10 -7.90
N LEU A 280 6.29 -0.01 -8.93
CA LEU A 280 7.51 0.81 -8.89
C LEU A 280 7.21 2.32 -8.79
N VAL A 281 6.10 2.77 -9.40
CA VAL A 281 5.61 4.15 -9.27
C VAL A 281 5.07 4.43 -7.85
N HIS A 282 4.54 3.40 -7.19
CA HIS A 282 4.03 3.45 -5.81
C HIS A 282 5.15 3.43 -4.75
N MET A 283 6.17 2.57 -4.90
CA MET A 283 7.23 2.33 -3.89
C MET A 283 7.84 3.57 -3.22
N PRO A 284 8.07 4.70 -3.90
CA PRO A 284 8.49 5.95 -3.27
C PRO A 284 7.68 6.37 -2.03
N SER A 285 6.41 5.96 -1.95
CA SER A 285 5.48 6.24 -0.86
C SER A 285 5.94 5.74 0.51
N HIS A 286 6.64 4.60 0.59
CA HIS A 286 7.19 4.06 1.84
C HIS A 286 8.20 5.03 2.47
N ILE A 287 9.09 5.61 1.66
CA ILE A 287 10.00 6.65 2.13
C ILE A 287 9.23 7.93 2.44
N TYR A 288 8.25 8.31 1.61
CA TYR A 288 7.52 9.57 1.80
C TYR A 288 6.65 9.59 3.07
N ILE A 289 5.99 8.49 3.45
CA ILE A 289 5.16 8.45 4.67
C ILE A 289 6.03 8.50 5.94
N ARG A 290 7.20 7.85 5.93
CA ARG A 290 8.19 7.85 7.03
C ARG A 290 9.01 9.13 7.15
N THR A 291 8.99 10.00 6.13
CA THR A 291 9.75 11.27 6.10
C THR A 291 8.89 12.54 6.03
N GLY A 292 7.57 12.42 6.17
CA GLY A 292 6.65 13.57 6.16
C GLY A 292 6.34 14.18 4.79
N HIS A 293 6.79 13.54 3.70
CA HIS A 293 6.55 13.99 2.33
C HIS A 293 5.17 13.55 1.80
N TYR A 294 4.12 13.63 2.63
CA TYR A 294 2.80 13.04 2.37
C TYR A 294 2.24 13.41 0.99
N HIS A 295 2.38 14.66 0.53
CA HIS A 295 1.95 15.08 -0.80
C HIS A 295 2.67 14.34 -1.95
N LYS A 296 3.97 14.04 -1.81
CA LYS A 296 4.68 13.19 -2.79
C LYS A 296 4.10 11.78 -2.79
N GLY A 297 3.72 11.26 -1.62
CA GLY A 297 2.99 9.99 -1.47
C GLY A 297 1.66 10.01 -2.19
N VAL A 298 0.81 11.02 -1.96
CA VAL A 298 -0.46 11.20 -2.69
C VAL A 298 -0.22 11.17 -4.20
N LEU A 299 0.67 12.04 -4.70
CA LEU A 299 0.96 12.15 -6.14
C LEU A 299 1.63 10.91 -6.75
N ALA A 300 2.33 10.09 -5.97
CA ALA A 300 2.91 8.82 -6.42
C ALA A 300 1.81 7.75 -6.57
N ASN A 301 0.96 7.59 -5.56
CA ASN A 301 -0.13 6.63 -5.58
C ASN A 301 -1.18 6.95 -6.64
N GLU A 302 -1.52 8.23 -6.86
CA GLU A 302 -2.45 8.63 -7.93
C GLU A 302 -1.95 8.25 -9.34
N ARG A 303 -0.63 8.19 -9.55
CA ARG A 303 -0.03 7.66 -10.78
C ARG A 303 -0.08 6.13 -10.80
N ALA A 304 0.32 5.49 -9.71
CA ALA A 304 0.34 4.03 -9.60
C ALA A 304 -1.03 3.39 -9.87
N VAL A 305 -2.11 3.92 -9.27
CA VAL A 305 -3.47 3.41 -9.48
C VAL A 305 -3.98 3.67 -10.91
N LEU A 306 -3.52 4.72 -11.60
CA LEU A 306 -3.87 5.01 -13.00
C LEU A 306 -3.15 4.06 -13.97
N VAL A 307 -1.87 3.79 -13.72
CA VAL A 307 -1.06 2.82 -14.46
C VAL A 307 -1.66 1.42 -14.31
N ASP A 308 -1.92 1.01 -13.07
CA ASP A 308 -2.56 -0.27 -12.80
C ASP A 308 -3.97 -0.35 -13.37
N SER A 309 -4.84 0.66 -13.20
CA SER A 309 -6.21 0.64 -13.77
C SER A 309 -6.21 0.41 -15.29
N THR A 310 -5.22 0.96 -15.99
CA THR A 310 -4.97 0.71 -17.41
C THR A 310 -4.59 -0.75 -17.67
N TYR A 311 -3.67 -1.30 -16.87
CA TYR A 311 -3.27 -2.71 -16.90
C TYR A 311 -4.44 -3.67 -16.58
N PHE A 312 -5.22 -3.42 -15.53
CA PHE A 312 -6.40 -4.22 -15.15
C PHE A 312 -7.42 -4.33 -16.28
N THR A 313 -7.81 -3.18 -16.83
CA THR A 313 -8.73 -3.07 -17.96
C THR A 313 -8.21 -3.85 -19.18
N ALA A 314 -6.91 -3.78 -19.43
CA ALA A 314 -6.27 -4.44 -20.55
C ALA A 314 -5.98 -5.95 -20.35
N CYS A 315 -5.79 -6.44 -19.11
CA CYS A 315 -5.11 -7.73 -18.86
C CYS A 315 -5.77 -8.72 -17.88
N HIS A 316 -6.82 -8.38 -17.13
CA HIS A 316 -7.49 -9.32 -16.18
C HIS A 316 -6.49 -10.04 -15.23
N ALA A 317 -5.67 -9.25 -14.51
CA ALA A 317 -4.55 -9.75 -13.70
C ALA A 317 -4.94 -10.81 -12.64
N ALA A 318 -3.98 -11.69 -12.32
CA ALA A 318 -4.12 -12.77 -11.33
C ALA A 318 -2.90 -12.86 -10.41
N GLY A 319 -3.03 -13.56 -9.27
CA GLY A 319 -1.96 -13.75 -8.27
C GLY A 319 -1.97 -12.69 -7.15
N VAL A 320 -0.84 -12.48 -6.49
CA VAL A 320 -0.72 -11.54 -5.35
C VAL A 320 -0.83 -10.07 -5.78
N TYR A 321 -0.34 -9.69 -6.96
CA TYR A 321 -0.38 -8.31 -7.45
C TYR A 321 -1.80 -7.68 -7.42
N PRO A 322 -2.86 -8.33 -7.95
CA PRO A 322 -4.21 -7.78 -7.87
C PRO A 322 -4.91 -7.92 -6.50
N LEU A 323 -4.46 -8.81 -5.64
CA LEU A 323 -5.09 -9.06 -4.33
C LEU A 323 -4.49 -8.20 -3.22
N GLY A 324 -3.18 -7.97 -3.27
CA GLY A 324 -2.43 -7.15 -2.32
C GLY A 324 -2.02 -5.81 -2.91
N LEU A 325 -1.11 -5.82 -3.89
CA LEU A 325 -0.36 -4.63 -4.32
C LEU A 325 -1.24 -3.54 -4.96
N TYR A 326 -2.23 -3.89 -5.77
CA TYR A 326 -3.14 -2.89 -6.34
C TYR A 326 -4.05 -2.21 -5.29
N PRO A 327 -4.73 -2.94 -4.38
CA PRO A 327 -5.36 -2.34 -3.21
C PRO A 327 -4.38 -1.55 -2.31
N HIS A 328 -3.11 -1.97 -2.21
CA HIS A 328 -2.07 -1.29 -1.43
C HIS A 328 -1.80 0.13 -1.95
N ASN A 329 -1.81 0.35 -3.26
CA ASN A 329 -1.66 1.67 -3.88
C ASN A 329 -2.80 2.62 -3.44
N TRP A 330 -4.05 2.12 -3.38
CA TRP A 330 -5.18 2.88 -2.83
C TRP A 330 -5.10 3.07 -1.31
N HIS A 331 -4.53 2.10 -0.57
CA HIS A 331 -4.38 2.16 0.88
C HIS A 331 -3.36 3.23 1.29
N PHE A 332 -2.20 3.28 0.62
CA PHE A 332 -1.23 4.35 0.78
C PHE A 332 -1.77 5.72 0.35
N LEU A 333 -2.59 5.81 -0.72
CA LEU A 333 -3.26 7.06 -1.08
C LEU A 333 -4.20 7.53 0.04
N ALA A 334 -5.00 6.63 0.62
CA ALA A 334 -5.90 6.95 1.72
C ALA A 334 -5.15 7.47 2.95
N ALA A 335 -4.06 6.80 3.36
CA ALA A 335 -3.26 7.19 4.51
C ALA A 335 -2.49 8.51 4.27
N THR A 336 -1.82 8.67 3.13
CA THR A 336 -1.03 9.88 2.83
C THR A 336 -1.93 11.11 2.65
N ALA A 337 -3.06 10.98 1.96
CA ALA A 337 -4.06 12.04 1.86
C ALA A 337 -4.63 12.41 3.24
N ALA A 338 -4.84 11.42 4.12
CA ALA A 338 -5.35 11.67 5.46
C ALA A 338 -4.34 12.39 6.38
N LEU A 339 -3.04 12.10 6.24
CA LEU A 339 -1.97 12.72 7.04
C LEU A 339 -1.71 14.19 6.66
N GLU A 340 -1.97 14.59 5.40
CA GLU A 340 -1.96 16.00 4.97
C GLU A 340 -3.34 16.69 4.98
N GLY A 341 -4.40 16.02 5.44
CA GLY A 341 -5.70 16.62 5.68
C GLY A 341 -6.66 16.73 4.48
N GLN A 342 -6.41 15.99 3.39
CA GLN A 342 -7.36 15.85 2.27
C GLN A 342 -8.44 14.79 2.61
N GLY A 343 -9.45 15.18 3.39
CA GLY A 343 -10.49 14.28 3.90
C GLY A 343 -11.42 13.72 2.84
N ILE A 344 -11.74 14.49 1.79
CA ILE A 344 -12.51 13.98 0.64
C ILE A 344 -11.69 12.91 -0.07
N ARG A 345 -10.43 13.22 -0.40
CA ARG A 345 -9.56 12.33 -1.18
C ARG A 345 -9.21 11.04 -0.42
N ALA A 346 -9.01 11.15 0.90
CA ALA A 346 -8.75 10.00 1.76
C ALA A 346 -9.95 9.04 1.83
N VAL A 347 -11.18 9.56 1.93
CA VAL A 347 -12.40 8.72 1.96
C VAL A 347 -12.73 8.14 0.59
N GLU A 348 -12.48 8.86 -0.51
CA GLU A 348 -12.52 8.29 -1.86
C GLU A 348 -11.58 7.09 -1.98
N ALA A 349 -10.29 7.28 -1.67
CA ALA A 349 -9.27 6.24 -1.78
C ALA A 349 -9.58 5.03 -0.89
N ALA A 350 -10.02 5.25 0.36
CA ALA A 350 -10.40 4.16 1.26
C ALA A 350 -11.61 3.34 0.76
N ARG A 351 -12.56 3.98 0.04
CA ARG A 351 -13.65 3.25 -0.63
C ARG A 351 -13.17 2.45 -1.84
N GLU A 352 -12.18 2.95 -2.58
CA GLU A 352 -11.55 2.19 -3.66
C GLU A 352 -10.74 0.99 -3.13
N VAL A 353 -10.07 1.09 -1.96
CA VAL A 353 -9.47 -0.08 -1.27
C VAL A 353 -10.55 -1.16 -1.05
N ALA A 354 -11.64 -0.82 -0.37
CA ALA A 354 -12.72 -1.76 -0.04
C ALA A 354 -13.56 -2.21 -1.26
N TYR A 355 -13.45 -1.50 -2.39
CA TYR A 355 -13.99 -1.91 -3.68
C TYR A 355 -13.10 -2.96 -4.35
N ALA A 356 -11.78 -2.71 -4.39
CA ALA A 356 -10.76 -3.57 -5.01
C ALA A 356 -10.50 -4.88 -4.25
N THR A 357 -10.80 -4.95 -2.94
CA THR A 357 -10.74 -6.19 -2.16
C THR A 357 -11.52 -7.35 -2.79
N ASP A 358 -10.87 -8.51 -2.95
CA ASP A 358 -11.52 -9.77 -3.30
C ASP A 358 -12.40 -10.27 -2.13
N LYS A 359 -13.72 -10.21 -2.35
CA LYS A 359 -14.75 -10.48 -1.34
C LYS A 359 -15.07 -11.96 -1.15
N GLU A 360 -14.54 -12.83 -2.01
CA GLU A 360 -14.61 -14.28 -1.82
C GLU A 360 -13.36 -14.76 -1.06
N ARG A 361 -12.16 -14.35 -1.50
CA ARG A 361 -10.89 -14.70 -0.84
C ARG A 361 -10.75 -14.16 0.58
N MET A 362 -11.36 -13.02 0.93
CA MET A 362 -11.28 -12.49 2.30
C MET A 362 -11.87 -13.41 3.38
N LEU A 363 -12.53 -14.50 2.99
CA LEU A 363 -13.05 -15.55 3.88
C LEU A 363 -12.12 -16.77 4.00
N GLU A 364 -11.03 -16.83 3.23
CA GLU A 364 -10.06 -17.92 3.22
C GLU A 364 -8.95 -17.70 4.28
N PRO A 365 -8.42 -18.77 4.91
CA PRO A 365 -7.28 -18.67 5.82
C PRO A 365 -6.06 -18.02 5.15
N GLY A 366 -5.34 -17.16 5.89
CA GLY A 366 -4.19 -16.40 5.39
C GLY A 366 -4.55 -15.07 4.69
N TRP A 367 -5.82 -14.87 4.30
CA TRP A 367 -6.26 -13.64 3.62
C TRP A 367 -6.87 -12.59 4.57
N GLY A 368 -6.46 -12.58 5.85
CA GLY A 368 -6.96 -11.67 6.87
C GLY A 368 -6.83 -10.18 6.51
N THR A 369 -5.73 -9.80 5.85
CA THR A 369 -5.49 -8.45 5.31
C THR A 369 -6.65 -7.93 4.47
N LEU A 370 -7.32 -8.80 3.70
CA LEU A 370 -8.42 -8.39 2.85
C LEU A 370 -9.62 -7.88 3.65
N GLN A 371 -9.88 -8.44 4.85
CA GLN A 371 -10.91 -7.92 5.76
C GLN A 371 -10.50 -6.57 6.37
N HIS A 372 -9.21 -6.33 6.59
CA HIS A 372 -8.69 -5.02 7.01
C HIS A 372 -8.86 -3.97 5.90
N TYR A 373 -8.47 -4.29 4.66
CA TYR A 373 -8.66 -3.45 3.48
C TYR A 373 -10.15 -3.13 3.23
N TYR A 374 -11.02 -4.12 3.37
CA TYR A 374 -12.48 -3.93 3.30
C TYR A 374 -13.03 -2.94 4.37
N SER A 375 -12.34 -2.81 5.51
CA SER A 375 -12.78 -1.99 6.65
C SER A 375 -12.24 -0.55 6.64
N MET A 376 -11.32 -0.23 5.72
CA MET A 376 -10.65 1.08 5.64
C MET A 376 -11.56 2.32 5.59
N PRO A 377 -12.71 2.33 4.88
CA PRO A 377 -13.60 3.49 4.86
C PRO A 377 -13.97 3.98 6.25
N TRP A 378 -14.25 3.07 7.18
CA TRP A 378 -14.74 3.41 8.52
C TRP A 378 -13.65 4.06 9.39
N HIS A 379 -12.38 3.63 9.26
CA HIS A 379 -11.26 4.30 9.94
C HIS A 379 -11.09 5.74 9.44
N VAL A 380 -11.08 5.96 8.12
CA VAL A 380 -10.90 7.31 7.54
C VAL A 380 -12.08 8.22 7.85
N MET A 381 -13.31 7.72 7.75
CA MET A 381 -14.52 8.48 8.08
C MET A 381 -14.54 8.91 9.56
N VAL A 382 -14.01 8.08 10.49
CA VAL A 382 -13.86 8.45 11.91
C VAL A 382 -12.84 9.58 12.08
N LYS A 383 -11.68 9.51 11.40
CA LYS A 383 -10.65 10.54 11.48
C LYS A 383 -11.14 11.90 10.95
N PHE A 384 -11.96 11.89 9.91
CA PHE A 384 -12.56 13.09 9.30
C PHE A 384 -13.96 13.43 9.83
N ALA A 385 -14.37 12.87 10.98
CA ALA A 385 -15.60 13.22 11.69
C ALA A 385 -16.89 13.14 10.86
N GLN A 386 -16.97 12.21 9.90
CA GLN A 386 -18.12 12.01 9.01
C GLN A 386 -19.23 11.20 9.73
N TRP A 387 -19.72 11.74 10.84
CA TRP A 387 -20.53 11.01 11.82
C TRP A 387 -21.88 10.54 11.26
N GLU A 388 -22.60 11.41 10.53
CA GLU A 388 -23.89 11.04 9.95
C GLU A 388 -23.71 10.05 8.79
N GLU A 389 -22.65 10.18 8.00
CA GLU A 389 -22.30 9.23 6.94
C GLU A 389 -22.01 7.84 7.52
N ILE A 390 -21.21 7.74 8.59
CA ILE A 390 -20.95 6.47 9.31
C ILE A 390 -22.25 5.83 9.81
N LEU A 391 -23.20 6.62 10.31
CA LEU A 391 -24.48 6.09 10.78
C LEU A 391 -25.36 5.53 9.65
N ASN A 392 -25.11 5.93 8.41
CA ASN A 392 -25.77 5.43 7.20
C ASN A 392 -24.98 4.31 6.46
N GLU A 393 -23.73 4.03 6.84
CA GLU A 393 -22.93 2.94 6.25
C GLU A 393 -23.57 1.55 6.48
N PRO A 394 -23.63 0.68 5.46
CA PRO A 394 -24.27 -0.62 5.55
C PRO A 394 -23.54 -1.55 6.54
N ARG A 395 -24.31 -2.28 7.34
CA ARG A 395 -23.76 -3.27 8.28
C ARG A 395 -23.12 -4.45 7.53
N PRO A 396 -21.88 -4.86 7.86
CA PRO A 396 -21.28 -6.07 7.29
C PRO A 396 -22.01 -7.35 7.76
N ALA A 397 -21.73 -8.46 7.06
CA ALA A 397 -22.28 -9.78 7.39
C ALA A 397 -21.75 -10.32 8.72
N ASP A 398 -22.55 -11.12 9.45
CA ASP A 398 -22.19 -11.66 10.76
C ASP A 398 -21.00 -12.65 10.74
N SER A 399 -20.60 -13.13 9.57
CA SER A 399 -19.39 -13.92 9.35
C SER A 399 -18.10 -13.08 9.34
N LEU A 400 -18.20 -11.79 9.04
CA LEU A 400 -17.07 -10.86 8.99
C LEU A 400 -16.86 -10.21 10.36
N LYS A 401 -16.37 -11.01 11.32
CA LYS A 401 -16.26 -10.61 12.74
C LYS A 401 -15.41 -9.37 12.95
N TYR A 402 -14.22 -9.32 12.34
CA TYR A 402 -13.33 -8.16 12.44
C TYR A 402 -13.92 -6.90 11.76
N PRO A 403 -14.40 -6.93 10.50
CA PRO A 403 -15.12 -5.80 9.90
C PRO A 403 -16.36 -5.35 10.69
N LEU A 404 -17.10 -6.28 11.30
CA LEU A 404 -18.24 -5.93 12.17
C LEU A 404 -17.79 -5.19 13.43
N ALA A 405 -16.65 -5.56 14.02
CA ALA A 405 -16.08 -4.85 15.17
C ALA A 405 -15.60 -3.44 14.78
N VAL A 406 -14.93 -3.28 13.63
CA VAL A 406 -14.54 -1.95 13.10
C VAL A 406 -15.76 -1.08 12.82
N TRP A 407 -16.82 -1.63 12.19
CA TRP A 407 -18.07 -0.92 11.92
C TRP A 407 -18.77 -0.48 13.22
N GLN A 408 -18.80 -1.32 14.25
CA GLN A 408 -19.35 -0.93 15.57
C GLN A 408 -18.50 0.14 16.26
N TYR A 409 -17.17 0.03 16.22
CA TYR A 409 -16.25 1.06 16.72
C TYR A 409 -16.52 2.42 16.07
N ALA A 410 -16.58 2.46 14.73
CA ALA A 410 -16.81 3.69 13.99
C ALA A 410 -18.18 4.32 14.31
N ARG A 411 -19.22 3.49 14.41
CA ARG A 411 -20.56 3.94 14.83
C ARG A 411 -20.57 4.47 16.25
N GLY A 412 -19.85 3.83 17.19
CA GLY A 412 -19.68 4.35 18.54
C GLY A 412 -18.99 5.71 18.55
N MET A 413 -17.95 5.89 17.76
CA MET A 413 -17.26 7.18 17.61
C MET A 413 -18.19 8.25 17.04
N ALA A 414 -19.01 7.93 16.03
CA ALA A 414 -20.04 8.81 15.48
C ALA A 414 -21.13 9.16 16.51
N LEU A 415 -21.63 8.19 17.27
CA LEU A 415 -22.62 8.41 18.33
C LEU A 415 -22.05 9.29 19.45
N ALA A 416 -20.80 9.06 19.86
CA ALA A 416 -20.10 9.90 20.81
C ALA A 416 -19.88 11.34 20.28
N GLY A 417 -19.47 11.48 19.02
CA GLY A 417 -19.33 12.78 18.34
C GLY A 417 -20.65 13.57 18.23
N LEU A 418 -21.77 12.87 18.08
CA LEU A 418 -23.13 13.43 18.08
C LEU A 418 -23.75 13.52 19.49
N ASN A 419 -22.97 13.29 20.56
CA ASN A 419 -23.40 13.30 21.98
C ASN A 419 -24.55 12.34 22.33
N ARG A 420 -24.68 11.23 21.58
CA ARG A 420 -25.66 10.14 21.78
C ARG A 420 -25.06 9.03 22.65
N LEU A 421 -24.63 9.41 23.85
CA LEU A 421 -23.69 8.62 24.67
C LEU A 421 -24.22 7.24 25.09
N GLU A 422 -25.53 7.11 25.40
CA GLU A 422 -26.15 5.83 25.75
C GLU A 422 -26.10 4.82 24.58
N GLU A 423 -26.23 5.31 23.34
CA GLU A 423 -26.10 4.48 22.14
C GLU A 423 -24.62 4.16 21.83
N ALA A 424 -23.70 5.09 22.11
CA ALA A 424 -22.26 4.88 21.97
C ALA A 424 -21.75 3.78 22.93
N GLU A 425 -22.22 3.77 24.18
CA GLU A 425 -21.96 2.69 25.13
C GLU A 425 -22.55 1.34 24.67
N ALA A 426 -23.75 1.35 24.10
CA ALA A 426 -24.34 0.14 23.52
C ALA A 426 -23.50 -0.43 22.36
N THR A 427 -22.88 0.43 21.53
CA THR A 427 -21.93 -0.04 20.51
C THR A 427 -20.60 -0.50 21.09
N LEU A 428 -20.07 0.16 22.13
CA LEU A 428 -18.84 -0.25 22.82
C LEU A 428 -18.99 -1.66 23.43
N ALA A 429 -20.10 -1.93 24.10
CA ALA A 429 -20.39 -3.25 24.67
C ALA A 429 -20.39 -4.37 23.60
N VAL A 430 -20.76 -4.06 22.35
CA VAL A 430 -20.71 -5.03 21.24
C VAL A 430 -19.29 -5.16 20.65
N VAL A 431 -18.47 -4.10 20.68
CA VAL A 431 -17.03 -4.21 20.36
C VAL A 431 -16.33 -5.11 21.38
N ASP A 432 -16.63 -4.92 22.67
CA ASP A 432 -16.06 -5.73 23.76
C ASP A 432 -16.58 -7.19 23.73
N GLU A 433 -17.84 -7.43 23.36
CA GLU A 433 -18.36 -8.79 23.12
C GLU A 433 -17.65 -9.47 21.92
N LEU A 434 -17.43 -8.73 20.83
CA LEU A 434 -16.76 -9.24 19.64
C LEU A 434 -15.26 -9.52 19.88
N LEU A 435 -14.61 -8.76 20.76
CA LEU A 435 -13.20 -8.96 21.15
C LEU A 435 -12.95 -10.33 21.81
N GLU A 436 -13.98 -10.97 22.38
CA GLU A 436 -13.87 -12.33 22.95
C GLU A 436 -14.11 -13.46 21.92
N ASP A 437 -14.50 -13.13 20.69
CA ASP A 437 -14.63 -14.10 19.60
C ASP A 437 -13.23 -14.46 19.04
N PRO A 438 -12.75 -15.71 19.17
CA PRO A 438 -11.43 -16.11 18.69
C PRO A 438 -11.27 -15.95 17.16
N ALA A 439 -12.37 -15.78 16.41
CA ALA A 439 -12.30 -15.42 15.00
C ALA A 439 -11.67 -14.04 14.75
N ILE A 440 -11.69 -13.11 15.71
CA ILE A 440 -11.01 -11.79 15.57
C ILE A 440 -9.51 -11.90 15.79
N GLU A 441 -9.07 -12.73 16.75
CA GLU A 441 -7.65 -13.01 16.99
C GLU A 441 -7.01 -13.79 15.83
N ALA A 442 -7.80 -14.60 15.12
CA ALA A 442 -7.40 -15.33 13.93
C ALA A 442 -7.32 -14.49 12.63
N ILE A 443 -7.77 -13.22 12.65
CA ILE A 443 -7.52 -12.28 11.54
C ILE A 443 -6.16 -11.62 11.77
N THR A 444 -5.25 -11.82 10.83
CA THR A 444 -3.96 -11.12 10.77
C THR A 444 -3.96 -10.08 9.65
N VAL A 445 -3.16 -9.02 9.81
CA VAL A 445 -2.73 -8.16 8.71
C VAL A 445 -1.31 -8.54 8.35
N TRP A 446 -1.12 -9.09 7.13
CA TRP A 446 0.12 -9.66 6.61
C TRP A 446 0.86 -10.65 7.54
N ASP A 447 0.14 -11.34 8.41
CA ASP A 447 0.70 -12.19 9.49
C ASP A 447 1.63 -11.46 10.48
N LEU A 448 1.55 -10.12 10.53
CA LEU A 448 2.34 -9.24 11.41
C LEU A 448 1.58 -8.89 12.69
N ASN A 449 0.37 -8.33 12.56
CA ASN A 449 -0.48 -7.90 13.69
C ASN A 449 -1.85 -8.61 13.63
N ASN A 450 -2.46 -8.84 14.79
CA ASN A 450 -3.74 -9.55 14.91
C ASN A 450 -4.92 -8.59 15.17
N GLY A 451 -6.11 -9.01 14.76
CA GLY A 451 -7.34 -8.23 14.88
C GLY A 451 -7.80 -7.96 16.31
N ARG A 452 -7.37 -8.77 17.30
CA ARG A 452 -7.72 -8.55 18.72
C ARG A 452 -6.98 -7.33 19.27
N ASP A 453 -5.67 -7.22 19.06
CA ASP A 453 -4.90 -6.04 19.49
C ASP A 453 -5.40 -4.77 18.79
N LEU A 454 -5.66 -4.82 17.48
CA LEU A 454 -6.21 -3.69 16.71
C LEU A 454 -7.60 -3.25 17.23
N MET A 455 -8.50 -4.20 17.48
CA MET A 455 -9.82 -3.86 18.04
C MET A 455 -9.77 -3.46 19.52
N GLN A 456 -8.74 -3.88 20.28
CA GLN A 456 -8.55 -3.43 21.66
C GLN A 456 -8.11 -1.97 21.73
N ILE A 457 -7.30 -1.49 20.76
CA ILE A 457 -7.06 -0.05 20.53
C ILE A 457 -8.39 0.65 20.25
N GLY A 458 -9.21 0.12 19.34
CA GLY A 458 -10.53 0.66 19.00
C GLY A 458 -11.47 0.79 20.20
N SER A 459 -11.61 -0.28 21.01
CA SER A 459 -12.40 -0.28 22.26
C SER A 459 -11.95 0.82 23.22
N TYR A 460 -10.64 0.92 23.49
CA TYR A 460 -10.12 1.95 24.39
C TYR A 460 -10.21 3.37 23.83
N MET A 461 -10.08 3.57 22.51
CA MET A 461 -10.33 4.88 21.88
C MET A 461 -11.81 5.30 21.99
N LEU A 462 -12.75 4.37 21.78
CA LEU A 462 -14.17 4.63 21.92
C LEU A 462 -14.55 4.92 23.37
N ALA A 463 -14.10 4.08 24.31
CA ALA A 463 -14.31 4.29 25.74
C ALA A 463 -13.71 5.64 26.21
N GLY A 464 -12.50 5.97 25.78
CA GLY A 464 -11.84 7.24 26.08
C GLY A 464 -12.58 8.45 25.51
N ASN A 465 -13.13 8.35 24.29
CA ASN A 465 -13.94 9.41 23.69
C ASN A 465 -15.30 9.57 24.40
N ILE A 466 -15.94 8.48 24.85
CA ILE A 466 -17.16 8.54 25.67
C ILE A 466 -16.88 9.21 27.03
N ALA A 467 -15.75 8.87 27.69
CA ALA A 467 -15.32 9.51 28.93
C ALA A 467 -15.05 11.02 28.74
N ARG A 468 -14.36 11.38 27.65
CA ARG A 468 -14.13 12.78 27.24
C ARG A 468 -15.44 13.56 27.09
N GLN A 469 -16.41 13.03 26.35
CA GLN A 469 -17.71 13.70 26.14
C GLN A 469 -18.56 13.80 27.42
N ARG A 470 -18.29 12.97 28.44
CA ARG A 470 -18.87 13.11 29.79
C ARG A 470 -18.17 14.16 30.65
N GLY A 471 -17.02 14.68 30.20
CA GLY A 471 -16.14 15.54 31.00
C GLY A 471 -15.24 14.79 31.98
N ASP A 472 -15.20 13.45 31.95
CA ASP A 472 -14.23 12.66 32.71
C ASP A 472 -12.93 12.52 31.92
N LEU A 473 -12.21 13.65 31.85
CA LEU A 473 -10.94 13.75 31.14
C LEU A 473 -9.85 12.87 31.80
N SER A 474 -9.99 12.54 33.08
CA SER A 474 -9.04 11.70 33.82
C SER A 474 -9.14 10.24 33.39
N GLU A 475 -10.34 9.66 33.35
CA GLU A 475 -10.52 8.29 32.82
C GLU A 475 -10.27 8.26 31.31
N ALA A 476 -10.59 9.32 30.56
CA ALA A 476 -10.27 9.43 29.15
C ALA A 476 -8.76 9.32 28.87
N VAL A 477 -7.90 10.01 29.62
CA VAL A 477 -6.43 9.85 29.53
C VAL A 477 -6.03 8.40 29.85
N VAL A 478 -6.50 7.85 30.97
CA VAL A 478 -6.13 6.48 31.41
C VAL A 478 -6.57 5.41 30.41
N LEU A 479 -7.65 5.60 29.65
CA LEU A 479 -8.05 4.71 28.57
C LEU A 479 -7.19 4.89 27.31
N LEU A 480 -6.92 6.12 26.92
CA LEU A 480 -6.12 6.42 25.72
C LEU A 480 -4.64 6.06 25.90
N GLU A 481 -4.07 6.15 27.11
CA GLU A 481 -2.73 5.63 27.43
C GLU A 481 -2.64 4.11 27.27
N LYS A 482 -3.72 3.34 27.57
CA LYS A 482 -3.75 1.89 27.33
C LYS A 482 -3.77 1.57 25.83
N ALA A 483 -4.50 2.36 25.03
CA ALA A 483 -4.52 2.25 23.57
C ALA A 483 -3.15 2.56 22.97
N VAL A 484 -2.50 3.67 23.36
CA VAL A 484 -1.11 3.99 22.99
C VAL A 484 -0.16 2.84 23.38
N ALA A 485 -0.32 2.26 24.56
CA ALA A 485 0.50 1.14 25.01
C ALA A 485 0.23 -0.19 24.27
N ILE A 486 -0.74 -0.27 23.35
CA ILE A 486 -0.91 -1.38 22.39
C ILE A 486 -0.35 -0.97 21.03
N GLU A 487 -0.67 0.24 20.56
CA GLU A 487 -0.13 0.89 19.35
C GLU A 487 1.42 0.84 19.32
N ASP A 488 2.09 1.28 20.40
CA ASP A 488 3.55 1.24 20.61
C ASP A 488 4.15 -0.20 20.61
N ARG A 489 3.32 -1.25 20.58
CA ARG A 489 3.74 -2.66 20.57
C ARG A 489 3.46 -3.40 19.26
N LEU A 490 2.74 -2.79 18.31
CA LEU A 490 2.46 -3.40 17.01
C LEU A 490 3.77 -3.64 16.22
N ALA A 491 3.78 -4.70 15.42
CA ALA A 491 4.79 -4.93 14.40
C ALA A 491 4.75 -3.82 13.33
N TYR A 492 5.89 -3.56 12.68
CA TYR A 492 5.98 -2.56 11.62
C TYR A 492 5.20 -2.99 10.38
N ASN A 493 4.34 -2.12 9.86
CA ASN A 493 3.68 -2.25 8.56
C ASN A 493 3.42 -0.85 7.99
N GLU A 494 3.18 -0.73 6.68
CA GLU A 494 2.92 0.54 6.00
C GLU A 494 1.70 0.49 5.07
N PRO A 495 0.79 1.48 5.15
CA PRO A 495 0.49 2.29 6.33
C PRO A 495 0.31 1.40 7.58
N PRO A 496 0.61 1.90 8.79
CA PRO A 496 0.48 1.10 10.01
C PRO A 496 -0.94 0.55 10.18
N ASP A 497 -1.08 -0.66 10.75
CA ASP A 497 -2.40 -1.30 10.90
C ASP A 497 -3.35 -0.52 11.83
N TRP A 498 -2.81 0.43 12.60
CA TRP A 498 -3.55 1.52 13.21
C TRP A 498 -3.02 2.89 12.73
N PHE A 499 -3.19 3.20 11.44
CA PHE A 499 -2.61 4.37 10.75
C PHE A 499 -3.06 5.76 11.25
N PHE A 500 -3.93 5.84 12.26
CA PHE A 500 -4.30 7.08 12.92
C PHE A 500 -3.88 7.09 14.39
N PRO A 501 -2.70 7.65 14.71
CA PRO A 501 -2.15 7.69 16.06
C PRO A 501 -3.17 8.02 17.15
N VAL A 502 -3.32 7.12 18.12
CA VAL A 502 -4.13 7.34 19.34
C VAL A 502 -3.70 8.64 20.04
N ARG A 503 -2.41 8.95 19.93
CA ARG A 503 -1.74 10.18 20.38
C ARG A 503 -2.46 11.46 19.94
N HIS A 504 -3.15 11.48 18.80
CA HIS A 504 -3.96 12.63 18.36
C HIS A 504 -5.16 12.90 19.28
N LEU A 505 -5.87 11.86 19.73
CA LEU A 505 -7.00 12.02 20.65
C LEU A 505 -6.51 12.23 22.09
N LEU A 506 -5.45 11.52 22.51
CA LEU A 506 -4.83 11.69 23.83
C LEU A 506 -4.33 13.13 24.02
N GLY A 507 -3.60 13.69 23.05
CA GLY A 507 -3.12 15.08 23.11
C GLY A 507 -4.26 16.10 23.20
N ALA A 508 -5.38 15.87 22.50
CA ALA A 508 -6.56 16.74 22.59
C ALA A 508 -7.20 16.71 23.98
N VAL A 509 -7.36 15.53 24.58
CA VAL A 509 -7.86 15.38 25.96
C VAL A 509 -6.93 16.06 26.98
N LEU A 510 -5.62 15.91 26.82
CA LEU A 510 -4.64 16.56 27.70
C LEU A 510 -4.67 18.11 27.59
N LEU A 511 -4.90 18.65 26.38
CA LEU A 511 -5.15 20.08 26.19
C LEU A 511 -6.44 20.56 26.87
N GLU A 512 -7.52 19.76 26.83
CA GLU A 512 -8.79 20.04 27.50
C GLU A 512 -8.64 19.99 29.03
N GLN A 513 -7.93 18.98 29.56
CA GLN A 513 -7.60 18.82 30.98
C GLN A 513 -6.61 19.90 31.47
N SER A 514 -6.02 20.65 30.54
CA SER A 514 -4.97 21.65 30.75
C SER A 514 -3.62 21.11 31.26
N ASP A 515 -3.32 19.83 31.02
CA ASP A 515 -1.94 19.33 31.08
C ASP A 515 -1.23 19.57 29.74
N TRP A 516 -0.83 20.83 29.55
CA TRP A 516 -0.14 21.27 28.34
C TRP A 516 1.27 20.69 28.20
N SER A 517 1.85 20.12 29.27
CA SER A 517 3.20 19.53 29.26
C SER A 517 3.15 18.09 28.77
N SER A 518 2.18 17.31 29.24
CA SER A 518 1.93 15.97 28.72
C SER A 518 1.38 16.04 27.29
N ALA A 519 0.54 17.03 26.96
CA ALA A 519 0.09 17.25 25.58
C ALA A 519 1.27 17.49 24.62
N GLU A 520 2.20 18.40 24.96
CA GLU A 520 3.44 18.61 24.17
C GLU A 520 4.21 17.30 23.98
N LYS A 521 4.45 16.56 25.08
CA LYS A 521 5.17 15.27 25.02
C LYS A 521 4.49 14.29 24.05
N THR A 522 3.17 14.13 24.16
CA THR A 522 2.39 13.22 23.30
C THR A 522 2.51 13.57 21.82
N TYR A 523 2.51 14.87 21.47
CA TYR A 523 2.70 15.30 20.07
C TYR A 523 4.15 15.22 19.58
N LEU A 524 5.14 15.37 20.47
CA LEU A 524 6.55 15.16 20.12
C LEU A 524 6.88 13.67 19.93
N GLU A 525 6.22 12.77 20.67
CA GLU A 525 6.30 11.32 20.46
C GLU A 525 5.64 10.89 19.15
N ASP A 526 4.52 11.51 18.76
CA ASP A 526 3.91 11.33 17.42
C ASP A 526 4.84 11.79 16.28
N LEU A 527 5.36 13.01 16.37
CA LEU A 527 6.21 13.62 15.34
C LEU A 527 7.62 12.99 15.21
N ALA A 528 7.98 12.08 16.12
CA ALA A 528 9.19 11.26 16.01
C ALA A 528 9.00 10.02 15.11
N GLU A 529 7.77 9.50 15.01
CA GLU A 529 7.40 8.39 14.13
C GLU A 529 6.81 8.90 12.79
N PHE A 530 6.09 10.02 12.84
CA PHE A 530 5.41 10.66 11.70
C PHE A 530 5.90 12.12 11.51
N PRO A 531 7.06 12.34 10.87
CA PRO A 531 7.58 13.69 10.62
C PRO A 531 6.59 14.58 9.86
N GLU A 532 6.55 15.87 10.19
CA GLU A 532 5.61 16.86 9.63
C GLU A 532 4.11 16.49 9.69
N ASN A 533 3.67 15.52 10.51
CA ASN A 533 2.27 15.17 10.70
C ASN A 533 1.41 16.38 11.12
N GLY A 534 0.56 16.86 10.21
CA GLY A 534 -0.22 18.08 10.41
C GLY A 534 -1.14 18.02 11.63
N TRP A 535 -1.66 16.82 11.96
CA TRP A 535 -2.51 16.59 13.11
C TRP A 535 -1.77 16.86 14.44
N ALA A 536 -0.54 16.35 14.58
CA ALA A 536 0.26 16.59 15.78
C ALA A 536 0.87 18.00 15.80
N LEU A 537 1.26 18.57 14.66
CA LEU A 537 1.79 19.94 14.58
C LEU A 537 0.78 21.00 15.07
N ALA A 538 -0.49 20.90 14.67
CA ALA A 538 -1.53 21.84 15.13
C ALA A 538 -1.81 21.70 16.65
N GLY A 539 -1.84 20.47 17.17
CA GLY A 539 -1.95 20.22 18.61
C GLY A 539 -0.74 20.77 19.41
N LEU A 540 0.48 20.50 18.95
CA LEU A 540 1.73 20.97 19.56
C LEU A 540 1.81 22.49 19.61
N ALA A 541 1.40 23.18 18.53
CA ALA A 541 1.32 24.63 18.50
C ALA A 541 0.40 25.20 19.60
N VAL A 542 -0.72 24.53 19.90
CA VAL A 542 -1.63 24.93 20.99
C VAL A 542 -1.00 24.64 22.36
N ALA A 543 -0.37 23.48 22.54
CA ALA A 543 0.34 23.14 23.79
C ALA A 543 1.41 24.18 24.16
N LEU A 544 2.29 24.51 23.20
CA LEU A 544 3.35 25.51 23.37
C LEU A 544 2.80 26.92 23.64
N GLU A 545 1.75 27.34 22.93
CA GLU A 545 1.14 28.66 23.14
C GLU A 545 0.48 28.77 24.52
N LYS A 546 -0.18 27.71 25.00
CA LYS A 546 -0.76 27.65 26.35
C LYS A 546 0.31 27.73 27.43
N GLN A 547 1.43 27.03 27.27
CA GLN A 547 2.62 27.17 28.13
C GLN A 547 3.28 28.56 28.05
N GLY A 548 2.88 29.43 27.12
CA GLY A 548 3.45 30.77 26.92
C GLY A 548 4.71 30.80 26.04
N ARG A 549 5.11 29.67 25.45
CA ARG A 549 6.28 29.50 24.57
C ARG A 549 5.98 29.98 23.15
N LYS A 550 5.70 31.28 23.02
CA LYS A 550 5.09 31.90 21.83
C LYS A 550 5.92 31.82 20.55
N GLU A 551 7.24 31.94 20.62
CA GLU A 551 8.09 31.86 19.42
C GLU A 551 8.20 30.41 18.92
N GLU A 552 8.38 29.43 19.81
CA GLU A 552 8.35 28.00 19.48
C GLU A 552 6.98 27.59 18.90
N ALA A 553 5.88 28.04 19.52
CA ALA A 553 4.53 27.84 18.98
C ALA A 553 4.36 28.43 17.58
N LYS A 554 4.96 29.59 17.31
CA LYS A 554 4.95 30.26 16.00
C LYS A 554 5.78 29.53 14.95
N GLU A 555 6.90 28.92 15.33
CA GLU A 555 7.69 28.04 14.46
C GLU A 555 6.93 26.74 14.11
N VAL A 556 6.30 26.11 15.10
CA VAL A 556 5.43 24.94 14.87
C VAL A 556 4.19 25.30 14.03
N ARG A 557 3.60 26.49 14.22
CA ARG A 557 2.51 26.99 13.34
C ARG A 557 2.97 27.21 11.89
N ALA A 558 4.25 27.51 11.66
CA ALA A 558 4.81 27.61 10.30
C ALA A 558 4.97 26.23 9.65
N ARG A 559 5.47 25.23 10.39
CA ARG A 559 5.49 23.82 9.96
C ARG A 559 4.08 23.31 9.65
N PHE A 560 3.13 23.49 10.58
CA PHE A 560 1.73 23.11 10.40
C PHE A 560 1.15 23.70 9.10
N LYS A 561 1.38 25.01 8.85
CA LYS A 561 0.89 25.64 7.62
C LYS A 561 1.48 25.04 6.33
N ALA A 562 2.70 24.49 6.37
CA ALA A 562 3.29 23.81 5.23
C ALA A 562 2.74 22.39 5.05
N ALA A 563 2.60 21.63 6.13
CA ALA A 563 2.00 20.29 6.13
C ALA A 563 0.52 20.31 5.70
N TRP A 564 -0.24 21.31 6.16
CA TRP A 564 -1.69 21.44 5.96
C TRP A 564 -2.10 22.28 4.74
N GLN A 565 -1.17 22.56 3.82
CA GLN A 565 -1.44 23.47 2.70
C GLN A 565 -2.39 22.89 1.63
N TRP A 566 -2.54 21.57 1.60
CA TRP A 566 -3.41 20.82 0.68
C TRP A 566 -4.75 20.41 1.28
N ALA A 567 -4.93 20.59 2.60
CA ALA A 567 -6.08 20.10 3.33
C ALA A 567 -7.41 20.75 2.90
N ASP A 568 -8.47 19.95 2.89
CA ASP A 568 -9.85 20.42 2.66
C ASP A 568 -10.62 20.72 3.96
N VAL A 569 -10.15 20.20 5.11
CA VAL A 569 -10.71 20.48 6.44
C VAL A 569 -9.88 21.48 7.26
N PRO A 570 -10.53 22.43 7.97
CA PRO A 570 -9.85 23.32 8.91
C PRO A 570 -9.53 22.58 10.22
N LEU A 571 -8.25 22.52 10.59
CA LEU A 571 -7.80 21.92 11.86
C LEU A 571 -7.41 22.99 12.89
N SER A 572 -7.79 22.78 14.15
CA SER A 572 -7.53 23.72 15.26
C SER A 572 -6.74 23.13 16.44
N THR A 573 -6.78 21.81 16.62
CA THR A 573 -5.97 21.03 17.57
C THR A 573 -5.41 19.80 16.84
N SER A 574 -5.64 18.58 17.30
CA SER A 574 -5.24 17.32 16.65
C SER A 574 -6.42 16.41 16.26
N VAL A 575 -7.65 16.90 16.48
CA VAL A 575 -8.91 16.28 16.09
C VAL A 575 -9.85 17.37 15.53
N LEU A 576 -10.90 16.95 14.82
CA LEU A 576 -12.00 17.82 14.36
C LEU A 576 -13.09 17.96 15.44
#